data_AF-A0A354GYS2-F1
#
_entry.id   AF-A0A354GYS2-F1
#
_cell.length_a   1.000
_cell.length_b   1.000
_cell.length_c   1.000
_cell.angle_alpha   90.00
_cell.angle_beta   90.00
_cell.angle_gamma   90.00
#
_symmetry.space_group_name_H-M   'P 1'
#
loop_
_entity.id
_entity.type
_entity.pdbx_description
1 polymer ?
#
loop_
_entity_poly.entity_id
_entity_poly.type
_entity_poly.pdbx_seq_one_letter_code
_entity_poly.pdbx_strand_id
1 'polypeptide(L)'
;MAHAYMGVLDVQPLDNPGRSKGELKKCDFEAQKVASRDALAPGVTLWRVEGESEVFIDERMANGGPGDMHEVKLKWHGFIEMDGDRVTRLVLSAGGKEKLKFQSAHGKEENLVASLLGGHRIDMECGVRYGIIGEPVPTKKARDGK
;
A
#
# COMPACT_ATOMS: atom_id res chain seq x y z
N MET A 1 8.23 15.85 1.10
CA MET A 1 7.56 14.58 0.74
C MET A 1 6.96 14.78 -0.64
N ALA A 2 7.47 14.07 -1.64
CA ALA A 2 6.89 14.10 -2.97
C ALA A 2 5.75 13.07 -2.99
N HIS A 3 4.52 13.54 -3.17
CA HIS A 3 3.38 12.66 -3.40
C HIS A 3 3.58 11.98 -4.77
N ALA A 4 3.36 10.67 -4.85
CA ALA A 4 3.28 9.98 -6.13
C ALA A 4 2.00 10.44 -6.82
N TYR A 5 2.13 11.43 -7.71
CA TYR A 5 1.01 11.98 -8.47
C TYR A 5 0.92 11.22 -9.80
N MET A 6 -0.01 10.27 -9.91
CA MET A 6 -0.28 9.56 -11.18
C MET A 6 -1.22 10.33 -12.12
N GLY A 7 -1.34 11.65 -11.98
CA GLY A 7 -2.16 12.47 -12.88
C GLY A 7 -3.66 12.22 -12.75
N VAL A 8 -4.38 12.26 -13.88
CA VAL A 8 -5.85 12.07 -13.98
C VAL A 8 -6.31 10.67 -13.55
N LEU A 9 -5.36 9.73 -13.46
CA LEU A 9 -5.51 8.35 -12.97
C LEU A 9 -5.15 8.24 -11.48
N ASP A 10 -5.46 9.26 -10.69
CA ASP A 10 -5.32 9.18 -9.24
C ASP A 10 -6.21 8.02 -8.76
N VAL A 11 -5.57 6.88 -8.44
CA VAL A 11 -6.19 5.62 -7.98
C VAL A 11 -6.81 5.72 -6.59
N GLN A 12 -7.11 6.96 -6.17
CA GLN A 12 -7.92 7.30 -5.03
C GLN A 12 -7.45 6.63 -3.76
N PRO A 13 -6.39 7.17 -3.14
CA PRO A 13 -5.92 6.66 -1.86
C PRO A 13 -7.06 6.62 -0.84
N LEU A 14 -7.00 5.69 0.12
CA LEU A 14 -8.03 5.49 1.15
C LEU A 14 -8.42 6.79 1.87
N ASP A 15 -7.48 7.73 2.00
CA ASP A 15 -7.68 9.05 2.65
C ASP A 15 -7.97 10.19 1.66
N ASN A 16 -8.52 9.90 0.47
CA ASN A 16 -8.78 10.94 -0.53
C ASN A 16 -9.81 11.97 0.00
N PRO A 17 -9.43 13.25 0.20
CA PRO A 17 -10.35 14.28 0.68
C PRO A 17 -11.48 14.63 -0.32
N GLY A 18 -11.40 14.11 -1.55
CA GLY A 18 -12.18 14.51 -2.72
C GLY A 18 -13.41 13.69 -3.12
N ARG A 19 -13.95 12.78 -2.28
CA ARG A 19 -15.28 12.10 -2.40
C ARG A 19 -15.36 10.66 -2.94
N SER A 20 -14.27 9.90 -3.04
CA SER A 20 -14.42 8.43 -3.07
C SER A 20 -13.97 7.81 -1.77
N LYS A 21 -14.66 6.75 -1.37
CA LYS A 21 -14.29 5.95 -0.21
C LYS A 21 -13.80 4.61 -0.76
N GLY A 22 -12.49 4.50 -0.96
CA GLY A 22 -11.90 3.16 -1.05
C GLY A 22 -12.19 2.41 0.24
N GLU A 23 -12.43 1.10 0.15
CA GLU A 23 -12.70 0.27 1.30
C GLU A 23 -11.46 -0.56 1.63
N LEU A 24 -10.94 -0.37 2.85
CA LEU A 24 -9.97 -1.27 3.44
C LEU A 24 -10.70 -2.51 3.95
N LYS A 25 -10.75 -3.55 3.11
CA LYS A 25 -11.43 -4.82 3.43
C LYS A 25 -10.69 -5.60 4.50
N LYS A 26 -9.36 -5.56 4.47
CA LYS A 26 -8.49 -6.30 5.38
C LYS A 26 -7.19 -5.55 5.62
N CYS A 27 -6.71 -5.57 6.86
CA CYS A 27 -5.39 -5.07 7.24
C CYS A 27 -4.98 -5.73 8.56
N ASP A 28 -4.48 -6.96 8.46
CA ASP A 28 -4.12 -7.77 9.61
C ASP A 28 -2.62 -8.02 9.60
N PHE A 29 -1.99 -7.82 10.75
CA PHE A 29 -0.57 -8.06 10.95
C PHE A 29 -0.34 -8.80 12.26
N GLU A 30 0.55 -9.76 12.21
CA GLU A 30 1.02 -10.51 13.37
C GLU A 30 2.54 -10.42 13.44
N ALA A 31 3.08 -10.43 14.66
CA ALA A 31 4.51 -10.38 14.89
C ALA A 31 4.94 -11.42 15.91
N GLN A 32 6.01 -12.14 15.59
CA GLN A 32 6.63 -13.12 16.48
C GLN A 32 8.08 -12.73 16.75
N LYS A 33 8.47 -12.71 18.02
CA LYS A 33 9.88 -12.52 18.42
C LYS A 33 10.70 -13.74 17.97
N VAL A 34 11.69 -13.53 17.10
CA VAL A 34 12.47 -14.61 16.44
C VAL A 34 13.92 -14.72 16.91
N ALA A 35 14.49 -13.67 17.51
CA ALA A 35 15.82 -13.74 18.11
C ALA A 35 15.98 -12.70 19.22
N SER A 36 16.84 -13.01 20.20
CA SER A 36 17.17 -12.06 21.27
C SER A 36 18.62 -11.96 21.68
N ARG A 37 19.59 -12.69 21.09
CA ARG A 37 20.94 -12.64 21.70
C ARG A 37 22.21 -12.86 20.89
N ASP A 38 22.20 -13.52 19.73
CA ASP A 38 23.50 -13.93 19.13
C ASP A 38 23.84 -13.27 17.77
N ALA A 39 22.92 -12.54 17.15
CA ALA A 39 23.12 -11.90 15.84
C ALA A 39 22.91 -10.38 15.83
N LEU A 40 22.57 -9.77 16.96
CA LEU A 40 22.23 -8.35 17.09
C LEU A 40 22.94 -7.73 18.29
N ALA A 41 23.04 -6.40 18.30
CA ALA A 41 23.66 -5.67 19.41
C ALA A 41 22.95 -5.99 20.75
N PRO A 42 23.66 -5.94 21.90
CA PRO A 42 23.06 -6.19 23.21
C PRO A 42 21.84 -5.30 23.45
N GLY A 43 20.72 -5.90 23.87
CA GLY A 43 19.46 -5.18 24.11
C GLY A 43 18.53 -5.12 22.91
N VAL A 44 19.01 -5.46 21.70
CA VAL A 44 18.21 -5.48 20.49
C VAL A 44 17.46 -6.80 20.32
N THR A 45 16.20 -6.73 19.93
CA THR A 45 15.34 -7.88 19.62
C THR A 45 14.85 -7.81 18.19
N LEU A 46 14.71 -8.97 17.56
CA LEU A 46 14.16 -9.10 16.21
C LEU A 46 12.78 -9.74 16.27
N TRP A 47 11.83 -9.10 15.59
CA TRP A 47 10.48 -9.61 15.42
C TRP A 47 10.26 -9.87 13.93
N ARG A 48 9.81 -11.08 13.59
CA ARG A 48 9.30 -11.39 12.25
C ARG A 48 7.86 -10.92 12.18
N VAL A 49 7.52 -10.23 11.11
CA VAL A 49 6.18 -9.72 10.84
C VAL A 49 5.60 -10.44 9.64
N GLU A 50 4.34 -10.82 9.74
CA GLU A 50 3.53 -11.32 8.63
C GLU A 50 2.20 -10.58 8.61
N GLY A 51 1.60 -10.46 7.44
CA GLY A 51 0.30 -9.80 7.35
C GLY A 51 -0.36 -9.92 6.00
N GLU A 52 -1.60 -9.46 5.94
CA GLU A 52 -2.39 -9.42 4.72
C GLU A 52 -3.15 -8.09 4.66
N SER A 53 -3.22 -7.51 3.46
CA SER A 53 -4.04 -6.32 3.23
C SER A 53 -4.86 -6.46 1.95
N GLU A 54 -6.08 -5.95 1.99
CA GLU A 54 -6.98 -5.88 0.85
C GLU A 54 -7.65 -4.52 0.79
N VAL A 55 -7.50 -3.85 -0.34
CA VAL A 55 -8.14 -2.57 -0.66
C VAL A 55 -8.99 -2.76 -1.91
N PHE A 56 -10.21 -2.22 -1.88
CA PHE A 56 -11.15 -2.31 -2.99
C PHE A 56 -11.86 -0.97 -3.22
N ILE A 57 -12.03 -0.60 -4.49
CA ILE A 57 -12.68 0.63 -4.94
C ILE A 57 -13.54 0.26 -6.17
N ASP A 58 -14.85 0.52 -6.15
CA ASP A 58 -15.77 0.16 -7.26
C ASP A 58 -16.53 1.37 -7.84
N GLU A 59 -17.41 2.01 -7.07
CA GLU A 59 -18.56 2.69 -7.68
C GLU A 59 -18.39 4.20 -7.80
N ARG A 60 -17.31 4.77 -7.26
CA ARG A 60 -17.08 6.22 -7.24
C ARG A 60 -15.63 6.59 -7.47
N MET A 61 -14.95 5.91 -8.38
CA MET A 61 -13.82 6.57 -9.03
C MET A 61 -14.29 7.92 -9.56
N ALA A 62 -13.67 9.00 -9.10
CA ALA A 62 -14.19 10.36 -9.28
C ALA A 62 -14.34 10.72 -10.76
N ASN A 63 -13.59 10.01 -11.61
CA ASN A 63 -13.59 10.08 -13.06
C ASN A 63 -13.95 8.73 -13.74
N GLY A 64 -14.46 7.75 -12.99
CA GLY A 64 -14.76 6.39 -13.47
C GLY A 64 -16.22 6.22 -13.86
N GLY A 65 -16.48 5.33 -14.83
CA GLY A 65 -17.81 4.91 -15.25
C GLY A 65 -18.28 3.63 -14.56
N PRO A 66 -19.53 3.19 -14.80
CA PRO A 66 -20.03 1.92 -14.30
C PRO A 66 -19.10 0.76 -14.69
N GLY A 67 -18.74 -0.11 -13.74
CA GLY A 67 -17.87 -1.26 -13.97
C GLY A 67 -16.36 -0.97 -13.86
N ASP A 68 -15.98 0.26 -13.55
CA ASP A 68 -14.61 0.58 -13.15
C ASP A 68 -14.33 0.06 -11.73
N MET A 69 -13.13 -0.44 -11.49
CA MET A 69 -12.74 -0.94 -10.17
C MET A 69 -11.23 -0.95 -9.99
N HIS A 70 -10.78 -0.82 -8.74
CA HIS A 70 -9.39 -1.02 -8.36
C HIS A 70 -9.34 -1.91 -7.12
N GLU A 71 -8.61 -3.00 -7.21
CA GLU A 71 -8.46 -3.98 -6.15
C GLU A 71 -6.98 -4.32 -5.98
N VAL A 72 -6.49 -4.24 -4.75
CA VAL A 72 -5.11 -4.57 -4.40
C VAL A 72 -5.13 -5.54 -3.23
N LYS A 73 -4.58 -6.75 -3.43
CA LYS A 73 -4.44 -7.78 -2.38
C LYS A 73 -2.98 -8.11 -2.20
N LEU A 74 -2.47 -7.97 -0.98
CA LEU A 74 -1.06 -8.15 -0.65
C LEU A 74 -0.87 -9.11 0.52
N LYS A 75 0.20 -9.91 0.44
CA LYS A 75 0.75 -10.67 1.56
C LYS A 75 2.08 -10.07 1.96
N TRP A 76 2.16 -9.63 3.21
CA TRP A 76 3.29 -8.95 3.79
C TRP A 76 4.17 -9.91 4.58
N HIS A 77 5.48 -9.71 4.49
CA HIS A 77 6.48 -10.35 5.31
C HIS A 77 7.59 -9.34 5.61
N GLY A 78 8.22 -9.47 6.77
CA GLY A 78 9.32 -8.58 7.11
C GLY A 78 9.79 -8.71 8.53
N PHE A 79 10.51 -7.68 8.99
CA PHE A 79 11.11 -7.66 10.31
C PHE A 79 11.02 -6.27 10.96
N ILE A 80 10.92 -6.29 12.29
CA ILE A 80 11.08 -5.13 13.15
C ILE A 80 12.29 -5.39 14.04
N GLU A 81 13.24 -4.47 14.02
CA GLU A 81 14.30 -4.39 15.03
C GLU A 81 13.85 -3.43 16.13
N MET A 82 13.97 -3.87 17.37
CA MET A 82 13.62 -3.08 18.55
C MET A 82 14.78 -3.04 19.54
N ASP A 83 15.09 -1.85 20.07
CA ASP A 83 15.95 -1.63 21.23
C ASP A 83 15.06 -1.17 22.40
N GLY A 84 14.80 -2.08 23.35
CA GLY A 84 13.79 -1.85 24.39
C GLY A 84 12.39 -1.69 23.80
N ASP A 85 11.77 -0.53 23.99
CA ASP A 85 10.47 -0.13 23.45
C ASP A 85 10.57 0.64 22.12
N ARG A 86 11.78 0.92 21.66
CA ARG A 86 12.04 1.73 20.47
C ARG A 86 12.21 0.86 19.23
N VAL A 87 11.39 1.09 18.21
CA VAL A 87 11.64 0.57 16.87
C VAL A 87 12.86 1.29 16.28
N THR A 88 13.91 0.52 15.97
CA THR A 88 15.14 1.02 15.34
C THR A 88 15.17 0.75 13.85
N ARG A 89 14.38 -0.21 13.37
CA ARG A 89 14.24 -0.51 11.94
C ARG A 89 12.94 -1.25 11.67
N LEU A 90 12.27 -0.88 10.58
CA LEU A 90 11.15 -1.64 10.02
C LEU A 90 11.46 -1.93 8.56
N VAL A 91 11.37 -3.20 8.16
CA VAL A 91 11.45 -3.59 6.75
C VAL A 91 10.30 -4.52 6.45
N LEU A 92 9.39 -4.12 5.57
CA LEU A 92 8.31 -4.95 5.07
C LEU A 92 8.41 -5.07 3.56
N SER A 93 8.08 -6.25 3.06
CA SER A 93 7.95 -6.56 1.65
C SER A 93 6.63 -7.27 1.44
N ALA A 94 5.90 -6.86 0.40
CA ALA A 94 4.65 -7.47 0.01
C ALA A 94 4.74 -8.00 -1.41
N GLY A 95 4.15 -9.16 -1.63
CA GLY A 95 3.82 -9.67 -2.95
C GLY A 95 2.31 -9.89 -3.05
N GLY A 96 1.75 -9.67 -4.22
CA GLY A 96 0.32 -9.86 -4.40
C GLY A 96 -0.18 -9.60 -5.80
N LYS A 97 -1.46 -9.24 -5.89
CA LYS A 97 -2.14 -8.95 -7.14
C LYS A 97 -2.78 -7.57 -7.10
N GLU A 98 -2.76 -6.93 -8.25
CA GLU A 98 -3.47 -5.70 -8.52
C GLU A 98 -4.38 -5.90 -9.72
N LYS A 99 -5.64 -5.50 -9.56
CA LYS A 99 -6.64 -5.52 -10.61
C LYS A 99 -7.18 -4.13 -10.79
N LEU A 100 -7.08 -3.62 -12.01
CA LEU A 100 -7.54 -2.29 -12.38
C LEU A 100 -8.44 -2.40 -13.61
N LYS A 101 -9.68 -1.95 -13.46
CA LYS A 101 -10.63 -1.75 -14.54
C LYS A 101 -10.97 -0.26 -14.65
N PHE A 102 -10.74 0.31 -15.81
CA PHE A 102 -11.04 1.71 -16.10
C PHE A 102 -11.62 1.86 -17.51
N GLN A 103 -12.76 2.54 -17.61
CA GLN A 103 -13.63 2.67 -18.79
C GLN A 103 -13.99 1.33 -19.47
N SER A 104 -14.08 0.25 -18.71
CA SER A 104 -14.21 -1.12 -19.26
C SER A 104 -15.60 -1.46 -19.82
N ALA A 105 -16.65 -0.75 -19.38
CA ALA A 105 -18.05 -1.01 -19.78
C ALA A 105 -18.55 -0.18 -20.98
N HIS A 106 -17.74 0.72 -21.54
CA HIS A 106 -18.15 1.52 -22.70
C HIS A 106 -18.09 0.64 -23.97
N GLY A 107 -19.21 0.54 -24.69
CA GLY A 107 -19.43 -0.38 -25.81
C GLY A 107 -18.48 -0.21 -27.01
N LYS A 108 -18.56 -1.15 -27.95
CA LYS A 108 -17.84 -1.12 -29.24
C LYS A 108 -18.27 0.12 -30.03
N GLU A 109 -17.38 1.06 -30.28
CA GLU A 109 -17.57 2.02 -31.37
C GLU A 109 -16.31 2.14 -32.22
N GLU A 110 -16.56 2.03 -33.51
CA GLU A 110 -15.62 2.07 -34.62
C GLU A 110 -15.06 3.50 -34.78
N ASN A 111 -14.02 3.86 -34.02
CA ASN A 111 -13.16 4.97 -34.43
C ASN A 111 -11.77 4.90 -33.77
N LEU A 112 -10.78 4.44 -34.53
CA LEU A 112 -9.40 4.21 -34.07
C LEU A 112 -8.59 5.49 -33.82
N VAL A 113 -9.14 6.68 -34.13
CA VAL A 113 -8.37 7.95 -34.12
C VAL A 113 -8.93 9.00 -33.14
N ALA A 114 -10.10 8.77 -32.52
CA ALA A 114 -10.66 9.67 -31.50
C ALA A 114 -10.10 9.41 -30.08
N SER A 115 -9.13 8.51 -29.95
CA SER A 115 -8.84 7.78 -28.71
C SER A 115 -7.45 8.05 -28.14
N LEU A 116 -6.98 9.30 -28.11
CA LEU A 116 -5.77 9.63 -27.34
C LEU A 116 -5.66 11.11 -26.87
N LEU A 117 -5.84 11.31 -25.56
CA LEU A 117 -4.86 11.91 -24.64
C LEU A 117 -5.28 11.51 -23.20
N GLY A 118 -4.73 10.41 -22.68
CA GLY A 118 -4.90 9.96 -21.28
C GLY A 118 -6.07 9.02 -20.94
N GLY A 119 -6.86 8.56 -21.92
CA GLY A 119 -8.09 7.77 -21.71
C GLY A 119 -8.07 6.39 -22.38
N HIS A 120 -7.12 5.53 -22.03
CA HIS A 120 -7.13 4.15 -22.50
C HIS A 120 -7.98 3.25 -21.61
N ARG A 121 -8.69 2.31 -22.21
CA ARG A 121 -9.32 1.21 -21.47
C ARG A 121 -8.23 0.40 -20.79
N ILE A 122 -8.37 0.22 -19.48
CA ILE A 122 -7.50 -0.65 -18.71
C ILE A 122 -8.39 -1.76 -18.18
N ASP A 123 -8.07 -2.99 -18.55
CA ASP A 123 -8.52 -4.19 -17.83
C ASP A 123 -7.26 -5.00 -17.58
N MET A 124 -6.67 -4.76 -16.42
CA MET A 124 -5.39 -5.33 -16.04
C MET A 124 -5.58 -6.16 -14.78
N GLU A 125 -5.03 -7.37 -14.80
CA GLU A 125 -4.75 -8.14 -13.60
C GLU A 125 -3.28 -8.54 -13.66
N CYS A 126 -2.47 -8.08 -12.71
CA CYS A 126 -1.04 -8.33 -12.71
C CYS A 126 -0.49 -8.63 -11.31
N GLY A 127 0.69 -9.24 -11.27
CA GLY A 127 1.43 -9.46 -10.05
C GLY A 127 2.21 -8.20 -9.65
N VAL A 128 2.16 -7.83 -8.38
CA VAL A 128 2.78 -6.60 -7.85
C VAL A 128 3.66 -6.90 -6.64
N ARG A 129 4.64 -6.02 -6.41
CA ARG A 129 5.51 -6.05 -5.23
C ARG A 129 5.64 -4.66 -4.62
N TYR A 130 5.52 -4.59 -3.31
CA TYR A 130 5.62 -3.35 -2.54
C TYR A 130 6.66 -3.51 -1.44
N GLY A 131 7.30 -2.41 -1.04
CA GLY A 131 8.28 -2.40 0.03
C GLY A 131 8.13 -1.17 0.92
N ILE A 132 8.23 -1.36 2.23
CA ILE A 132 8.24 -0.29 3.22
C ILE A 132 9.52 -0.40 4.02
N ILE A 133 10.27 0.70 4.07
CA ILE A 133 11.44 0.85 4.93
C ILE A 133 11.13 1.99 5.90
N GLY A 134 11.06 1.66 7.18
CA GLY A 134 10.91 2.61 8.27
C GLY A 134 12.24 2.82 8.98
N GLU A 135 12.69 4.06 9.00
CA GLU A 135 13.86 4.50 9.75
C GLU A 135 13.42 5.26 11.02
N PRO A 136 14.18 5.17 12.12
CA PRO A 136 13.80 5.80 13.36
C PRO A 136 13.96 7.31 13.24
N VAL A 137 12.94 8.06 13.67
CA VAL A 137 13.05 9.51 13.78
C VAL A 137 14.00 9.84 14.94
N PRO A 138 14.99 10.73 14.74
CA PRO A 138 15.85 11.19 15.83
C PRO A 138 15.04 11.97 16.86
N THR A 139 14.80 11.39 18.02
CA THR A 139 14.23 12.11 19.16
C THR A 139 15.37 12.66 20.03
N LYS A 140 15.27 13.95 20.41
CA LYS A 140 15.93 14.43 21.63
C LYS A 140 15.29 13.65 22.77
N LYS A 141 16.08 12.91 23.56
CA LYS A 141 15.61 12.21 24.77
C LYS A 141 14.60 13.08 25.50
N ALA A 142 13.38 12.58 25.70
CA ALA A 142 12.48 13.18 26.68
C ALA A 142 13.24 13.14 28.01
N ARG A 143 13.44 14.31 28.63
CA ARG A 143 14.02 14.38 29.97
C ARG A 143 13.10 13.58 30.88
N ASP A 144 13.65 12.56 31.54
CA ASP A 144 13.00 11.92 32.67
C ASP A 144 12.62 13.01 33.68
N GLY A 145 11.32 13.22 33.83
CA GLY A 145 10.77 14.00 34.92
C GLY A 145 11.07 13.26 36.21
N LYS A 146 11.91 13.87 37.03
CA LYS A 146 12.24 13.44 38.39
C LYS A 146 11.06 13.67 39.34
#